data_AF-A0A7W5VQ05-F1
#
_entry.id   AF-A0A7W5VQ05-F1
#
_cell.length_a   1.000
_cell.length_b   1.000
_cell.length_c   1.000
_cell.angle_alpha   90.00
_cell.angle_beta   90.00
_cell.angle_gamma   90.00
#
_symmetry.space_group_name_H-M   'P 1'
#
loop_
_entity.id
_entity.type
_entity.pdbx_description
1 polymer ?
#
loop_
_entity_poly.entity_id
_entity_poly.type
_entity_poly.pdbx_seq_one_letter_code
_entity_poly.pdbx_strand_id
1 'polypeptide(L)'
;MRPPAEPGPDGHFDHIGPDSPAFLSTHSFACARRVLDICESYVGRPISWFFEPTLERLEIVPRIPHWQNAQSGFGFLELGESEPEGPTSCFALNFDAVAHEMGHLVLLSELGILEGDGSGSDFFSYHEAIADFISLLGLLQFDTALDRLLRRTRGNLLLHNELDKFAELSDEKQLRSLNNSLRVSDVSQEVHDQSKPFAAGLFDCLIEVYQSLLFERGLSKINPRKFSDLRQQMAPALIEEGFRASATSYELTHFAAKAALQEARDVIGEAVTRSWTYLDPDSLTFEAAASAFLEAAWRGRGRAYIDQLEDCMRWRGIL
;
A
#
# COMPACT_ATOMS: atom_id res chain seq x y z
N MET A 1 -15.87 7.28 31.77
CA MET A 1 -14.66 7.21 30.92
C MET A 1 -13.63 6.34 31.62
N ARG A 2 -12.96 5.44 30.90
CA ARG A 2 -11.82 4.67 31.44
C ARG A 2 -10.59 5.57 31.50
N PRO A 3 -9.62 5.33 32.40
CA PRO A 3 -8.35 6.03 32.34
C PRO A 3 -7.65 5.77 31.00
N PRO A 4 -6.84 6.72 30.49
CA PRO A 4 -6.04 6.51 29.29
C PRO A 4 -5.07 5.34 29.48
N ALA A 5 -4.69 4.71 28.36
CA ALA A 5 -3.53 3.83 28.36
C ALA A 5 -2.28 4.67 28.64
N GLU A 6 -1.42 4.21 29.54
CA GLU A 6 -0.18 4.88 29.89
C GLU A 6 1.00 4.09 29.32
N PRO A 7 2.06 4.75 28.82
CA PRO A 7 3.25 4.07 28.37
C PRO A 7 4.03 3.49 29.55
N GLY A 8 4.83 2.47 29.28
CA GLY A 8 5.82 1.93 30.18
C GLY A 8 7.00 2.91 30.40
N PRO A 9 7.95 2.58 31.28
CA PRO A 9 9.10 3.44 31.60
C PRO A 9 9.99 3.80 30.41
N ASP A 10 9.96 3.01 29.34
CA ASP A 10 10.68 3.20 28.09
C ASP A 10 9.87 3.94 27.02
N GLY A 11 8.63 4.35 27.32
CA GLY A 11 7.73 5.01 26.38
C GLY A 11 6.89 4.04 25.53
N HIS A 12 7.05 2.72 25.69
CA HIS A 12 6.33 1.72 24.91
C HIS A 12 5.08 1.20 25.62
N PHE A 13 4.12 0.67 24.85
CA PHE A 13 2.86 0.11 25.36
C PHE A 13 2.81 -1.42 25.26
N ASP A 14 3.96 -2.07 25.12
CA ASP A 14 4.09 -3.53 24.92
C ASP A 14 3.60 -4.39 26.11
N HIS A 15 3.49 -3.80 27.30
CA HIS A 15 2.87 -4.41 28.47
C HIS A 15 1.34 -4.55 28.37
N ILE A 16 0.69 -3.87 27.40
CA ILE A 16 -0.75 -3.97 27.16
C ILE A 16 -0.98 -5.07 26.12
N GLY A 17 -1.38 -6.26 26.59
CA GLY A 17 -1.68 -7.40 25.72
C GLY A 17 -3.11 -7.40 25.15
N PRO A 18 -3.41 -8.27 24.16
CA PRO A 18 -4.71 -8.35 23.48
C PRO A 18 -5.94 -8.55 24.39
N ASP A 19 -5.75 -9.21 25.54
CA ASP A 19 -6.82 -9.44 26.51
C ASP A 19 -7.16 -8.18 27.35
N SER A 20 -6.37 -7.11 27.21
CA SER A 20 -6.58 -5.86 27.92
C SER A 20 -7.66 -5.01 27.25
N PRO A 21 -8.59 -4.42 28.04
CA PRO A 21 -9.54 -3.46 27.49
C PRO A 21 -8.90 -2.18 26.92
N ALA A 22 -7.63 -1.91 27.24
CA ALA A 22 -6.85 -0.78 26.70
C ALA A 22 -6.14 -1.13 25.38
N PHE A 23 -6.13 -2.40 24.97
CA PHE A 23 -5.41 -2.85 23.80
C PHE A 23 -5.90 -2.20 22.52
N LEU A 24 -7.21 -1.98 22.38
CA LEU A 24 -7.79 -1.41 21.17
C LEU A 24 -7.27 0.01 20.87
N SER A 25 -7.24 0.87 21.89
CA SER A 25 -6.64 2.22 21.80
C SER A 25 -5.14 2.16 21.56
N THR A 26 -4.46 1.23 22.21
CA THR A 26 -3.01 1.06 22.08
C THR A 26 -2.62 0.60 20.69
N HIS A 27 -3.32 -0.39 20.15
CA HIS A 27 -3.08 -0.97 18.84
C HIS A 27 -3.36 0.05 17.73
N SER A 28 -4.52 0.71 17.74
CA SER A 28 -4.85 1.75 16.76
C SER A 28 -3.85 2.92 16.78
N PHE A 29 -3.44 3.39 17.97
CA PHE A 29 -2.37 4.39 18.09
C PHE A 29 -1.04 3.89 17.52
N ALA A 30 -0.62 2.67 17.87
CA ALA A 30 0.63 2.10 17.38
C ALA A 30 0.63 1.91 15.86
N CYS A 31 -0.48 1.45 15.27
CA CYS A 31 -0.65 1.36 13.82
C CYS A 31 -0.56 2.75 13.17
N ALA A 32 -1.30 3.73 13.69
CA ALA A 32 -1.29 5.09 13.16
C ALA A 32 0.10 5.73 13.22
N ARG A 33 0.79 5.62 14.36
CA ARG A 33 2.17 6.09 14.52
C ARG A 33 3.13 5.37 13.56
N ARG A 34 2.99 4.05 13.40
CA ARG A 34 3.83 3.27 12.50
C ARG A 34 3.66 3.71 11.05
N VAL A 35 2.43 3.96 10.60
CA VAL A 35 2.16 4.44 9.23
C VAL A 35 2.77 5.82 9.03
N LEU A 36 2.62 6.72 10.00
CA LEU A 36 3.25 8.04 9.96
C LEU A 36 4.78 7.92 9.86
N ASP A 37 5.43 7.09 10.68
CA ASP A 37 6.89 6.88 10.64
C ASP A 37 7.35 6.38 9.25
N ILE A 38 6.57 5.50 8.63
CA ILE A 38 6.87 4.96 7.29
C ILE A 38 6.79 6.08 6.25
N CYS A 39 5.72 6.86 6.25
CA CYS A 39 5.55 7.98 5.32
C CYS A 39 6.62 9.05 5.52
N GLU A 40 6.89 9.45 6.77
CA GLU A 40 7.97 10.39 7.12
C GLU A 40 9.34 9.88 6.66
N SER A 41 9.59 8.57 6.71
CA SER A 41 10.86 7.99 6.23
C SER A 41 11.05 8.15 4.72
N TYR A 42 9.97 8.03 3.93
CA TYR A 42 10.01 8.23 2.48
C TYR A 42 10.06 9.72 2.10
N VAL A 43 9.30 10.56 2.79
CA VAL A 43 9.29 12.01 2.61
C VAL A 43 10.64 12.63 3.06
N GLY A 44 11.31 12.01 4.04
CA GLY A 44 12.62 12.44 4.55
C GLY A 44 12.56 13.58 5.56
N ARG A 45 11.37 13.91 6.06
CA ARG A 45 11.12 14.90 7.12
C ARG A 45 9.84 14.56 7.88
N PRO A 46 9.64 15.13 9.08
CA PRO A 46 8.35 15.09 9.74
C PRO A 46 7.24 15.67 8.86
N ILE A 47 6.04 15.09 8.94
CA ILE A 47 4.84 15.57 8.25
C ILE A 47 4.07 16.47 9.22
N SER A 48 3.82 17.70 8.81
CA SER A 48 2.96 18.63 9.55
C SER A 48 1.51 18.41 9.15
N TRP A 49 0.60 18.35 10.12
CA TRP A 49 -0.81 18.09 9.81
C TRP A 49 -1.46 19.24 9.05
N PHE A 50 -2.24 18.91 8.02
CA PHE A 50 -3.02 19.91 7.26
C PHE A 50 -4.04 20.70 8.10
N PHE A 51 -4.40 20.19 9.29
CA PHE A 51 -5.31 20.85 10.23
C PHE A 51 -4.61 21.76 11.24
N GLU A 52 -3.27 21.83 11.23
CA GLU A 52 -2.54 22.82 12.03
C GLU A 52 -2.73 24.24 11.47
N PRO A 53 -2.79 25.28 12.32
CA PRO A 53 -2.72 25.24 13.80
C PRO A 53 -4.09 25.07 14.47
N THR A 54 -5.16 24.80 13.71
CA THR A 54 -6.53 24.73 14.24
C THR A 54 -6.67 23.62 15.29
N LEU A 55 -6.03 22.47 15.05
CA LEU A 55 -5.95 21.36 15.98
C LEU A 55 -4.48 20.97 16.17
N GLU A 56 -4.09 20.69 17.42
CA GLU A 56 -2.71 20.35 17.78
C GLU A 56 -2.38 18.87 17.62
N ARG A 57 -3.40 18.01 17.46
CA ARG A 57 -3.24 16.56 17.43
C ARG A 57 -4.39 15.88 16.69
N LEU A 58 -4.09 14.71 16.13
CA LEU A 58 -5.08 13.78 15.61
C LEU A 58 -5.82 13.09 16.77
N GLU A 59 -7.15 13.10 16.74
CA GLU A 59 -7.99 12.29 17.62
C GLU A 59 -8.27 10.93 16.97
N ILE A 60 -8.02 9.84 17.70
CA ILE A 60 -8.30 8.48 17.24
C ILE A 60 -9.44 7.91 18.07
N VAL A 61 -10.56 7.61 17.41
CA VAL A 61 -11.71 6.93 17.99
C VAL A 61 -11.63 5.44 17.61
N PRO A 62 -11.14 4.58 18.51
CA PRO A 62 -10.77 3.20 18.16
C PRO A 62 -11.98 2.28 17.97
N ARG A 63 -13.19 2.73 18.30
CA ARG A 63 -14.41 1.93 18.13
C ARG A 63 -15.67 2.78 18.10
N ILE A 64 -16.42 2.67 17.02
CA ILE A 64 -17.82 3.08 16.91
C ILE A 64 -18.66 1.80 16.76
N PRO A 65 -19.41 1.39 17.79
CA PRO A 65 -20.19 0.16 17.74
C PRO A 65 -21.26 0.18 16.63
N HIS A 66 -21.50 -0.97 16.01
CA HIS A 66 -22.53 -1.18 14.98
C HIS A 66 -22.40 -0.28 13.75
N TRP A 67 -21.15 0.06 13.39
CA TRP A 67 -20.84 0.85 12.21
C TRP A 67 -19.83 0.10 11.34
N GLN A 68 -20.27 -0.38 10.18
CA GLN A 68 -19.43 -1.16 9.26
C GLN A 68 -18.60 -0.27 8.34
N ASN A 69 -17.92 0.73 8.90
CA ASN A 69 -17.04 1.61 8.15
C ASN A 69 -15.87 2.14 9.00
N ALA A 70 -14.90 2.74 8.34
CA ALA A 70 -13.88 3.60 8.93
C ALA A 70 -13.89 4.94 8.17
N GLN A 71 -13.38 6.00 8.80
CA GLN A 71 -13.19 7.27 8.12
C GLN A 71 -12.12 8.11 8.81
N SER A 72 -11.59 9.08 8.07
CA SER A 72 -10.63 10.04 8.57
C SER A 72 -10.84 11.41 7.91
N GLY A 73 -10.38 12.46 8.56
CA GLY A 73 -10.58 13.81 8.08
C GLY A 73 -9.91 14.85 8.96
N PHE A 74 -10.46 16.07 8.98
CA PHE A 74 -9.87 17.21 9.69
C PHE A 74 -9.75 16.95 11.19
N GLY A 75 -8.60 16.43 11.63
CA GLY A 75 -8.25 16.17 13.02
C GLY A 75 -8.80 14.88 13.64
N PHE A 76 -9.38 13.96 12.85
CA PHE A 76 -9.93 12.72 13.38
C PHE A 76 -9.62 11.49 12.52
N LEU A 77 -9.61 10.33 13.18
CA LEU A 77 -9.62 8.99 12.61
C LEU A 77 -10.62 8.15 13.43
N GLU A 78 -11.66 7.63 12.78
CA GLU A 78 -12.74 6.90 13.42
C GLU A 78 -12.86 5.48 12.84
N LEU A 79 -12.96 4.49 13.73
CA LEU A 79 -12.92 3.08 13.37
C LEU A 79 -14.17 2.36 13.85
N GLY A 80 -14.87 1.71 12.93
CA GLY A 80 -16.01 0.85 13.23
C GLY A 80 -15.66 -0.62 13.41
N GLU A 81 -16.59 -1.49 13.05
CA GLU A 81 -16.47 -2.95 13.15
C GLU A 81 -17.28 -3.67 12.07
N SER A 82 -16.77 -4.81 11.57
CA SER A 82 -17.48 -5.65 10.60
C SER A 82 -18.57 -6.49 11.26
N GLU A 83 -19.65 -6.77 10.53
CA GLU A 83 -20.65 -7.76 10.94
C GLU A 83 -20.47 -9.10 10.19
N PRO A 84 -20.72 -10.27 10.85
CA PRO A 84 -21.07 -10.41 12.27
C PRO A 84 -19.89 -10.13 13.21
N GLU A 85 -20.21 -9.67 14.42
CA GLU A 85 -19.20 -9.40 15.46
C GLU A 85 -18.40 -10.67 15.78
N GLY A 86 -17.08 -10.50 15.80
CA GLY A 86 -16.10 -11.54 16.13
C GLY A 86 -14.87 -10.95 16.80
N PRO A 87 -13.92 -11.77 17.28
CA PRO A 87 -12.76 -11.30 18.05
C PRO A 87 -11.88 -10.27 17.31
N THR A 88 -11.88 -10.30 15.98
CA THR A 88 -11.11 -9.42 15.08
C THR A 88 -12.00 -8.48 14.26
N SER A 89 -13.28 -8.37 14.61
CA SER A 89 -14.25 -7.58 13.83
C SER A 89 -13.99 -6.07 13.87
N CYS A 90 -13.34 -5.57 14.93
CA CYS A 90 -13.07 -4.14 15.05
C CYS A 90 -11.92 -3.72 14.13
N PHE A 91 -12.15 -2.67 13.33
CA PHE A 91 -11.15 -2.17 12.38
C PHE A 91 -9.90 -1.61 13.08
N ALA A 92 -10.00 -1.20 14.35
CA ALA A 92 -8.83 -0.85 15.16
C ALA A 92 -7.89 -2.01 15.46
N LEU A 93 -8.27 -3.26 15.20
CA LEU A 93 -7.38 -4.43 15.26
C LEU A 93 -6.82 -4.82 13.88
N ASN A 94 -7.24 -4.12 12.83
CA ASN A 94 -6.78 -4.36 11.47
C ASN A 94 -5.80 -3.26 11.06
N PHE A 95 -4.52 -3.62 10.94
CA PHE A 95 -3.48 -2.68 10.50
C PHE A 95 -3.83 -2.03 9.15
N ASP A 96 -4.32 -2.83 8.19
CA ASP A 96 -4.57 -2.35 6.84
C ASP A 96 -5.66 -1.27 6.81
N ALA A 97 -6.70 -1.41 7.65
CA ALA A 97 -7.77 -0.43 7.78
C ALA A 97 -7.25 0.89 8.38
N VAL A 98 -6.47 0.81 9.46
CA VAL A 98 -5.86 2.01 10.07
C VAL A 98 -4.87 2.67 9.11
N ALA A 99 -4.10 1.88 8.36
CA ALA A 99 -3.11 2.38 7.41
C ALA A 99 -3.76 3.04 6.19
N HIS A 100 -4.89 2.53 5.71
CA HIS A 100 -5.68 3.16 4.66
C HIS A 100 -6.16 4.55 5.12
N GLU A 101 -6.83 4.65 6.27
CA GLU A 101 -7.31 5.93 6.81
C GLU A 101 -6.18 6.93 7.07
N MET A 102 -5.07 6.46 7.63
CA MET A 102 -3.88 7.28 7.80
C MET A 102 -3.29 7.74 6.47
N GLY A 103 -3.43 6.94 5.41
CA GLY A 103 -3.02 7.29 4.05
C GLY A 103 -3.73 8.55 3.56
N HIS A 104 -5.04 8.69 3.81
CA HIS A 104 -5.75 9.94 3.49
C HIS A 104 -5.20 11.14 4.25
N LEU A 105 -4.97 11.02 5.57
CA LEU A 105 -4.47 12.11 6.40
C LEU A 105 -3.07 12.56 6.00
N VAL A 106 -2.19 11.60 5.69
CA VAL A 106 -0.85 11.86 5.16
C VAL A 106 -0.94 12.57 3.82
N LEU A 107 -1.78 12.07 2.90
CA LEU A 107 -1.89 12.66 1.58
C LEU A 107 -2.48 14.06 1.63
N LEU A 108 -3.49 14.33 2.47
CA LEU A 108 -4.01 15.69 2.68
C LEU A 108 -2.93 16.66 3.20
N SER A 109 -1.98 16.16 3.98
CA SER A 109 -0.86 16.96 4.51
C SER A 109 0.23 17.24 3.48
N GLU A 110 0.48 16.30 2.56
CA GLU A 110 1.58 16.40 1.60
C GLU A 110 1.15 16.87 0.19
N LEU A 111 -0.06 16.52 -0.26
CA LEU A 111 -0.66 16.97 -1.51
C LEU A 111 -1.45 18.27 -1.33
N GLY A 112 -2.13 18.42 -0.20
CA GLY A 112 -3.01 19.55 0.09
C GLY A 112 -4.50 19.19 0.03
N ILE A 113 -5.33 20.19 0.34
CA ILE A 113 -6.79 20.08 0.30
C ILE A 113 -7.34 20.63 -1.02
N LEU A 114 -8.45 20.07 -1.48
CA LEU A 114 -9.22 20.60 -2.59
C LEU A 114 -9.88 21.93 -2.18
N GLU A 115 -9.61 23.02 -2.90
CA GLU A 115 -10.23 24.32 -2.66
C GLU A 115 -11.48 24.53 -3.54
N GLY A 116 -11.47 23.95 -4.75
CA GLY A 116 -12.57 23.98 -5.71
C GLY A 116 -13.65 22.92 -5.48
N ASP A 117 -14.51 22.73 -6.49
CA ASP A 117 -15.55 21.70 -6.49
C ASP A 117 -15.06 20.33 -7.01
N GLY A 118 -13.79 20.23 -7.41
CA GLY A 118 -13.17 19.02 -7.93
C GLY A 118 -13.73 18.58 -9.29
N SER A 119 -14.43 19.45 -10.01
CA SER A 119 -15.05 19.09 -11.29
C SER A 119 -13.99 18.68 -12.32
N GLY A 120 -14.06 17.43 -12.78
CA GLY A 120 -13.12 16.87 -13.76
C GLY A 120 -11.77 16.46 -13.18
N SER A 121 -11.62 16.46 -11.86
CA SER A 121 -10.45 15.94 -11.15
C SER A 121 -10.68 14.51 -10.66
N ASP A 122 -9.61 13.73 -10.63
CA ASP A 122 -9.55 12.40 -10.02
C ASP A 122 -9.14 12.45 -8.53
N PHE A 123 -9.18 13.63 -7.88
CA PHE A 123 -8.67 13.86 -6.51
C PHE A 123 -9.11 12.78 -5.51
N PHE A 124 -10.43 12.53 -5.38
CA PHE A 124 -10.93 11.55 -4.42
C PHE A 124 -10.52 10.11 -4.78
N SER A 125 -10.59 9.74 -6.06
CA SER A 125 -10.20 8.40 -6.50
C SER A 125 -8.69 8.16 -6.38
N TYR A 126 -7.88 9.20 -6.54
CA TYR A 126 -6.46 9.16 -6.26
C TYR A 126 -6.18 9.00 -4.76
N HIS A 127 -6.94 9.70 -3.91
CA HIS A 127 -6.85 9.54 -2.45
C HIS A 127 -7.12 8.09 -2.02
N GLU A 128 -8.17 7.46 -2.54
CA GLU A 128 -8.46 6.04 -2.31
C GLU A 128 -7.31 5.14 -2.79
N ALA A 129 -6.82 5.38 -4.02
CA ALA A 129 -5.78 4.56 -4.61
C ALA A 129 -4.47 4.61 -3.80
N ILE A 130 -4.09 5.80 -3.34
CA ILE A 130 -2.90 6.01 -2.52
C ILE A 130 -3.10 5.49 -1.10
N ALA A 131 -4.29 5.60 -0.51
CA ALA A 131 -4.59 5.03 0.79
C ALA A 131 -4.43 3.50 0.79
N ASP A 132 -4.99 2.81 -0.20
CA ASP A 132 -4.78 1.37 -0.41
C ASP A 132 -3.31 1.03 -0.63
N PHE A 133 -2.58 1.83 -1.41
CA PHE A 133 -1.17 1.59 -1.67
C PHE A 133 -0.27 1.84 -0.46
N ILE A 134 -0.53 2.88 0.35
CA ILE A 134 0.16 3.14 1.63
C ILE A 134 -0.07 1.98 2.59
N SER A 135 -1.29 1.45 2.63
CA SER A 135 -1.62 0.26 3.42
C SER A 135 -0.75 -0.95 3.03
N LEU A 136 -0.61 -1.22 1.72
CA LEU A 136 0.31 -2.24 1.22
C LEU A 136 1.78 -1.94 1.59
N LEU A 137 2.25 -0.71 1.37
CA LEU A 137 3.62 -0.32 1.72
C LEU A 137 3.87 -0.56 3.21
N GLY A 138 2.89 -0.26 4.07
CA GLY A 138 2.93 -0.51 5.50
C GLY A 138 2.97 -1.99 5.86
N LEU A 139 2.12 -2.80 5.24
CA LEU A 139 2.11 -4.25 5.43
C LEU A 139 3.48 -4.87 5.08
N LEU A 140 4.07 -4.42 3.97
CA LEU A 140 5.39 -4.88 3.52
C LEU A 140 6.54 -4.41 4.43
N GLN A 141 6.30 -3.60 5.46
CA GLN A 141 7.30 -3.29 6.50
C GLN A 141 7.38 -4.36 7.59
N PHE A 142 6.40 -5.25 7.70
CA PHE A 142 6.44 -6.32 8.69
C PHE A 142 7.18 -7.54 8.15
N ASP A 143 8.27 -7.90 8.81
CA ASP A 143 9.08 -9.06 8.43
C ASP A 143 8.27 -10.36 8.39
N THR A 144 7.33 -10.52 9.33
CA THR A 144 6.43 -11.67 9.40
C THR A 144 5.48 -11.72 8.22
N ALA A 145 4.96 -10.58 7.76
CA ALA A 145 4.10 -10.49 6.58
C ALA A 145 4.87 -10.85 5.31
N LEU A 146 6.08 -10.28 5.13
CA LEU A 146 6.98 -10.62 4.02
C LEU A 146 7.32 -12.10 3.99
N ASP A 147 7.68 -12.68 5.14
CA ASP A 147 8.02 -14.10 5.24
C ASP A 147 6.83 -14.99 4.88
N ARG A 148 5.64 -14.67 5.40
CA ARG A 148 4.40 -15.40 5.11
C ARG A 148 4.06 -15.33 3.62
N LEU A 149 4.10 -14.13 3.03
CA LEU A 149 3.82 -13.88 1.62
C LEU A 149 4.77 -14.67 0.73
N LEU A 150 6.08 -14.50 0.93
CA LEU A 150 7.09 -15.12 0.08
C LEU A 150 7.13 -16.63 0.27
N ARG A 151 6.98 -17.17 1.49
CA ARG A 151 6.96 -18.64 1.69
C ARG A 151 5.74 -19.30 1.05
N ARG A 152 4.56 -18.66 1.12
CA ARG A 152 3.34 -19.18 0.48
C ARG A 152 3.44 -19.15 -1.03
N THR A 153 3.95 -18.06 -1.59
CA THR A 153 4.12 -17.89 -3.04
C THR A 153 5.41 -18.52 -3.58
N ARG A 154 6.29 -19.02 -2.69
CA ARG A 154 7.67 -19.44 -3.01
C ARG A 154 8.45 -18.36 -3.79
N GLY A 155 8.22 -17.10 -3.40
CA GLY A 155 8.80 -15.92 -4.04
C GLY A 155 8.18 -15.54 -5.40
N ASN A 156 7.17 -16.27 -5.87
CA ASN A 156 6.51 -16.00 -7.15
C ASN A 156 5.26 -15.14 -6.97
N LEU A 157 5.43 -13.83 -7.16
CA LEU A 157 4.34 -12.86 -7.09
C LEU A 157 3.69 -12.58 -8.48
N LEU A 158 4.03 -13.35 -9.52
CA LEU A 158 3.42 -13.18 -10.85
C LEU A 158 2.07 -13.92 -10.97
N LEU A 159 1.90 -15.02 -10.24
CA LEU A 159 0.70 -15.83 -10.32
C LEU A 159 -0.43 -15.23 -9.49
N HIS A 160 -1.44 -14.67 -10.17
CA HIS A 160 -2.67 -14.16 -9.57
C HIS A 160 -3.27 -15.16 -8.58
N ASN A 161 -3.43 -16.43 -8.99
CA ASN A 161 -4.01 -17.48 -8.15
C ASN A 161 -3.27 -17.73 -6.83
N GLU A 162 -1.94 -17.52 -6.75
CA GLU A 162 -1.19 -17.74 -5.50
C GLU A 162 -1.28 -16.53 -4.57
N LEU A 163 -1.35 -15.32 -5.13
CA LEU A 163 -1.63 -14.10 -4.39
C LEU A 163 -3.09 -14.06 -3.89
N ASP A 164 -4.04 -14.52 -4.71
CA ASP A 164 -5.45 -14.61 -4.36
C ASP A 164 -5.67 -15.63 -3.24
N LYS A 165 -5.07 -16.84 -3.34
CA LYS A 165 -5.10 -17.82 -2.25
C LYS A 165 -4.43 -17.32 -0.98
N PHE A 166 -3.37 -16.50 -1.10
CA PHE A 166 -2.79 -15.85 0.07
C PHE A 166 -3.83 -14.95 0.73
N ALA A 167 -4.41 -14.03 -0.04
CA ALA A 167 -5.34 -13.02 0.44
C ALA A 167 -6.72 -13.58 0.88
N GLU A 168 -7.12 -14.77 0.42
CA GLU A 168 -8.30 -15.49 0.92
C GLU A 168 -8.08 -16.14 2.28
N LEU A 169 -6.85 -16.59 2.56
CA LEU A 169 -6.49 -17.34 3.76
C LEU A 169 -5.82 -16.45 4.82
N SER A 170 -5.97 -15.15 4.68
CA SER A 170 -5.24 -14.15 5.41
C SER A 170 -6.17 -12.92 5.55
N ASP A 171 -6.06 -12.16 6.63
CA ASP A 171 -6.90 -10.98 6.86
C ASP A 171 -6.46 -9.77 5.99
N GLU A 172 -5.44 -9.96 5.15
CA GLU A 172 -4.78 -9.02 4.25
C GLU A 172 -5.66 -8.68 3.01
N LYS A 173 -6.79 -7.99 3.24
CA LYS A 173 -7.76 -7.58 2.21
C LYS A 173 -7.15 -6.72 1.10
N GLN A 174 -6.09 -5.98 1.40
CA GLN A 174 -5.52 -5.02 0.46
C GLN A 174 -4.78 -5.65 -0.71
N LEU A 175 -4.05 -6.74 -0.47
CA LEU A 175 -3.40 -7.47 -1.56
C LEU A 175 -4.43 -8.01 -2.56
N ARG A 176 -5.62 -8.41 -2.08
CA ARG A 176 -6.74 -8.81 -2.95
C ARG A 176 -7.29 -7.65 -3.78
N SER A 177 -7.41 -6.46 -3.17
CA SER A 177 -7.90 -5.26 -3.85
C SER A 177 -6.97 -4.87 -5.00
N LEU A 178 -5.65 -4.89 -4.76
CA LEU A 178 -4.62 -4.47 -5.70
C LEU A 178 -4.30 -5.53 -6.78
N ASN A 179 -4.49 -6.81 -6.46
CA ASN A 179 -4.26 -7.92 -7.38
C ASN A 179 -5.45 -8.13 -8.34
N ASN A 180 -5.68 -7.20 -9.24
CA ASN A 180 -6.76 -7.29 -10.23
C ASN A 180 -6.26 -6.96 -11.64
N SER A 181 -7.09 -7.24 -12.66
CA SER A 181 -6.80 -6.95 -14.06
C SER A 181 -7.60 -5.76 -14.62
N LEU A 182 -8.18 -4.91 -13.77
CA LEU A 182 -9.06 -3.81 -14.17
C LEU A 182 -8.27 -2.67 -14.81
N ARG A 183 -8.80 -2.15 -15.91
CA ARG A 183 -8.37 -0.90 -16.56
C ARG A 183 -9.35 0.23 -16.25
N VAL A 184 -8.95 1.47 -16.54
CA VAL A 184 -9.82 2.65 -16.39
C VAL A 184 -11.14 2.48 -17.17
N SER A 185 -11.11 1.78 -18.31
CA SER A 185 -12.31 1.49 -19.11
C SER A 185 -13.28 0.48 -18.49
N ASP A 186 -12.85 -0.29 -17.49
CA ASP A 186 -13.58 -1.44 -16.96
C ASP A 186 -14.41 -1.11 -15.72
N VAL A 187 -14.24 0.10 -15.17
CA VAL A 187 -14.76 0.50 -13.86
C VAL A 187 -15.87 1.54 -13.98
N SER A 188 -16.72 1.61 -12.94
CA SER A 188 -17.80 2.59 -12.87
C SER A 188 -17.25 4.00 -12.55
N GLN A 189 -18.14 4.98 -12.45
CA GLN A 189 -17.76 6.34 -12.02
C GLN A 189 -17.80 6.52 -10.49
N GLU A 190 -17.97 5.43 -9.75
CA GLU A 190 -17.90 5.43 -8.29
C GLU A 190 -16.43 5.57 -7.85
N VAL A 191 -16.18 6.37 -6.81
CA VAL A 191 -14.83 6.81 -6.44
C VAL A 191 -13.91 5.63 -6.14
N HIS A 192 -14.37 4.65 -5.36
CA HIS A 192 -13.57 3.47 -5.02
C HIS A 192 -13.34 2.60 -6.26
N ASP A 193 -14.34 2.42 -7.13
CA ASP A 193 -14.16 1.70 -8.39
C ASP A 193 -13.12 2.37 -9.30
N GLN A 194 -13.16 3.70 -9.43
CA GLN A 194 -12.20 4.47 -10.23
C GLN A 194 -10.77 4.41 -9.69
N SER A 195 -10.59 4.24 -8.38
CA SER A 195 -9.27 4.14 -7.75
C SER A 195 -8.50 2.86 -8.10
N LYS A 196 -9.23 1.75 -8.33
CA LYS A 196 -8.66 0.40 -8.44
C LYS A 196 -7.62 0.25 -9.55
N PRO A 197 -7.82 0.76 -10.80
CA PRO A 197 -6.84 0.63 -11.86
C PRO A 197 -5.52 1.33 -11.52
N PHE A 198 -5.58 2.52 -10.90
CA PHE A 198 -4.38 3.27 -10.53
C PHE A 198 -3.60 2.57 -9.42
N ALA A 199 -4.29 2.16 -8.34
CA ALA A 199 -3.68 1.44 -7.24
C ALA A 199 -3.04 0.12 -7.70
N ALA A 200 -3.74 -0.63 -8.56
CA ALA A 200 -3.24 -1.87 -9.14
C ALA A 200 -2.07 -1.62 -10.11
N GLY A 201 -2.04 -0.50 -10.83
CA GLY A 201 -0.89 -0.08 -11.65
C GLY A 201 0.39 0.17 -10.83
N LEU A 202 0.25 0.79 -9.64
CA LEU A 202 1.37 0.92 -8.69
C LEU A 202 1.82 -0.43 -8.13
N PHE A 203 0.89 -1.35 -7.90
CA PHE A 203 1.22 -2.72 -7.51
C PHE A 203 1.96 -3.46 -8.62
N ASP A 204 1.52 -3.37 -9.88
CA ASP A 204 2.22 -3.96 -11.03
C ASP A 204 3.65 -3.43 -11.14
N CYS A 205 3.83 -2.11 -10.99
CA CYS A 205 5.14 -1.46 -10.93
C CYS A 205 6.06 -2.07 -9.86
N LEU A 206 5.53 -2.31 -8.66
CA LEU A 206 6.27 -2.97 -7.56
C LEU A 206 6.70 -4.39 -7.96
N ILE A 207 5.81 -5.14 -8.59
CA ILE A 207 6.12 -6.49 -9.07
C ILE A 207 7.17 -6.47 -10.18
N GLU A 208 7.10 -5.54 -11.14
CA GLU A 208 8.10 -5.43 -12.22
C GLU A 208 9.50 -5.10 -11.70
N VAL A 209 9.61 -4.19 -10.73
CA VAL A 209 10.88 -3.90 -10.06
C VAL A 209 11.39 -5.13 -9.30
N TYR A 210 10.51 -5.81 -8.55
CA TYR A 210 10.87 -7.02 -7.82
C TYR A 210 11.39 -8.12 -8.76
N GLN A 211 10.71 -8.39 -9.88
CA GLN A 211 11.15 -9.39 -10.85
C GLN A 211 12.47 -9.00 -11.52
N SER A 212 12.67 -7.71 -11.78
CA SER A 212 13.92 -7.21 -12.36
C SER A 212 15.09 -7.45 -11.39
N LEU A 213 14.89 -7.19 -10.10
CA LEU A 213 15.88 -7.48 -9.06
C LEU A 213 16.14 -8.99 -8.90
N LEU A 214 15.11 -9.84 -8.97
CA LEU A 214 15.30 -11.29 -8.96
C LEU A 214 16.17 -11.75 -10.14
N PHE A 215 15.93 -11.22 -11.35
CA PHE A 215 16.72 -11.54 -12.53
C PHE A 215 18.16 -11.06 -12.40
N GLU A 216 18.36 -9.80 -12.01
CA GLU A 216 19.69 -9.18 -11.86
C GLU A 216 20.55 -9.89 -10.80
N ARG A 217 19.93 -10.44 -9.76
CA ARG A 217 20.59 -11.22 -8.70
C ARG A 217 20.74 -12.71 -9.04
N GLY A 218 20.29 -13.15 -10.21
CA GLY A 218 20.36 -14.56 -10.64
C GLY A 218 19.40 -15.49 -9.88
N LEU A 219 18.39 -14.94 -9.21
CA LEU A 219 17.35 -15.68 -8.47
C LEU A 219 16.22 -16.15 -9.40
N SER A 220 16.05 -15.49 -10.55
CA SER A 220 15.13 -15.86 -11.61
C SER A 220 15.85 -15.89 -12.97
N LYS A 221 15.42 -16.78 -13.86
CA LYS A 221 15.85 -16.82 -15.27
C LYS A 221 14.96 -15.99 -16.18
N ILE A 222 13.83 -15.52 -15.67
CA ILE A 222 12.87 -14.70 -16.41
C ILE A 222 13.44 -13.30 -16.46
N ASN A 223 13.72 -12.78 -17.66
CA ASN A 223 14.12 -11.39 -17.85
C ASN A 223 12.88 -10.54 -18.12
N PRO A 224 12.45 -9.67 -17.19
CA PRO A 224 11.24 -8.86 -17.35
C PRO A 224 11.28 -7.92 -18.56
N ARG A 225 12.48 -7.40 -18.90
CA ARG A 225 12.68 -6.45 -20.01
C ARG A 225 12.40 -7.02 -21.41
N LYS A 226 12.02 -8.30 -21.51
CA LYS A 226 11.59 -8.94 -22.76
C LYS A 226 10.08 -8.82 -23.01
N PHE A 227 9.34 -8.28 -22.05
CA PHE A 227 7.90 -8.13 -22.06
C PHE A 227 7.59 -6.65 -21.83
N SER A 228 6.52 -6.14 -22.43
CA SER A 228 6.00 -4.83 -22.01
C SER A 228 5.16 -4.95 -20.74
N ASP A 229 4.46 -6.08 -20.53
CA ASP A 229 3.81 -6.39 -19.25
C ASP A 229 4.06 -7.87 -18.94
N LEU A 230 4.94 -8.13 -17.98
CA LEU A 230 5.34 -9.49 -17.64
C LEU A 230 4.17 -10.31 -17.08
N ARG A 231 3.38 -9.71 -16.18
CA ARG A 231 2.28 -10.38 -15.49
C ARG A 231 1.18 -10.81 -16.44
N GLN A 232 0.97 -10.05 -17.51
CA GLN A 232 -0.13 -10.28 -18.46
C GLN A 232 0.30 -11.06 -19.71
N GLN A 233 1.57 -10.96 -20.11
CA GLN A 233 2.05 -11.63 -21.33
C GLN A 233 2.57 -13.05 -21.09
N MET A 234 3.03 -13.36 -19.89
CA MET A 234 3.51 -14.71 -19.61
C MET A 234 2.38 -15.68 -19.33
N ALA A 235 2.35 -16.77 -20.10
CA ALA A 235 1.45 -17.88 -19.80
C ALA A 235 1.75 -18.46 -18.40
N PRO A 236 0.73 -18.75 -17.57
CA PRO A 236 0.93 -19.29 -16.23
C PRO A 236 1.84 -20.54 -16.19
N ALA A 237 1.76 -21.40 -17.20
CA ALA A 237 2.61 -22.57 -17.33
C ALA A 237 4.12 -22.24 -17.46
N LEU A 238 4.46 -21.16 -18.17
CA LEU A 238 5.85 -20.71 -18.33
C LEU A 238 6.37 -20.03 -17.05
N ILE A 239 5.50 -19.31 -16.34
CA ILE A 239 5.80 -18.75 -15.02
C ILE A 239 6.10 -19.90 -14.05
N GLU A 240 5.23 -20.91 -14.00
CA GLU A 240 5.42 -22.09 -13.16
C GLU A 240 6.69 -22.86 -13.52
N GLU A 241 6.99 -23.06 -14.81
CA GLU A 241 8.20 -23.78 -15.25
C GLU A 241 9.49 -23.03 -14.86
N GLY A 242 9.52 -21.70 -15.06
CA GLY A 242 10.65 -20.86 -14.66
C GLY A 242 10.96 -20.93 -13.16
N PHE A 243 9.93 -21.05 -12.32
CA PHE A 243 10.07 -21.15 -10.87
C PHE A 243 10.19 -22.59 -10.33
N ARG A 244 9.63 -23.61 -11.00
CA ARG A 244 9.79 -25.03 -10.61
C ARG A 244 11.25 -25.47 -10.64
N ALA A 245 12.05 -24.94 -11.58
CA ALA A 245 13.49 -25.15 -11.61
C ALA A 245 14.24 -24.49 -10.42
N SER A 246 13.59 -23.56 -9.70
CA SER A 246 14.13 -22.80 -8.56
C SER A 246 13.59 -23.28 -7.20
N ALA A 247 12.54 -24.11 -7.15
CA ALA A 247 11.86 -24.47 -5.89
C ALA A 247 12.76 -25.21 -4.88
N THR A 248 13.66 -26.10 -5.32
CA THR A 248 14.65 -26.74 -4.45
C THR A 248 15.72 -25.75 -3.93
N SER A 249 15.83 -24.59 -4.58
CA SER A 249 16.72 -23.46 -4.25
C SER A 249 16.01 -22.36 -3.45
N TYR A 250 14.68 -22.38 -3.30
CA TYR A 250 13.96 -21.27 -2.70
C TYR A 250 14.33 -21.06 -1.23
N GLU A 251 14.39 -22.11 -0.40
CA GLU A 251 14.79 -21.94 1.01
C GLU A 251 16.22 -21.36 1.15
N LEU A 252 17.10 -21.62 0.18
CA LEU A 252 18.46 -21.04 0.13
C LEU A 252 18.47 -19.59 -0.38
N THR A 253 17.43 -19.17 -1.09
CA THR A 253 17.32 -17.85 -1.74
C THR A 253 16.26 -16.95 -1.10
N HIS A 254 15.53 -17.44 -0.09
CA HIS A 254 14.43 -16.74 0.58
C HIS A 254 14.84 -15.35 1.05
N PHE A 255 15.96 -15.24 1.76
CA PHE A 255 16.46 -13.95 2.24
C PHE A 255 16.82 -12.98 1.10
N ALA A 256 17.36 -13.50 -0.01
CA ALA A 256 17.71 -12.69 -1.17
C ALA A 256 16.46 -12.21 -1.93
N ALA A 257 15.41 -13.05 -2.02
CA ALA A 257 14.11 -12.67 -2.54
C ALA A 257 13.41 -11.65 -1.63
N LYS A 258 13.46 -11.84 -0.30
CA LYS A 258 12.93 -10.87 0.67
C LYS A 258 13.59 -9.51 0.55
N ALA A 259 14.92 -9.48 0.46
CA ALA A 259 15.66 -8.24 0.24
C ALA A 259 15.30 -7.59 -1.10
N ALA A 260 15.02 -8.37 -2.15
CA ALA A 260 14.57 -7.82 -3.44
C ALA A 260 13.17 -7.20 -3.34
N LEU A 261 12.25 -7.82 -2.60
CA LEU A 261 10.90 -7.28 -2.39
C LEU A 261 10.93 -6.00 -1.53
N GLN A 262 11.76 -5.97 -0.49
CA GLN A 262 11.97 -4.77 0.33
C GLN A 262 12.53 -3.61 -0.51
N GLU A 263 13.51 -3.89 -1.36
CA GLU A 263 14.07 -2.86 -2.25
C GLU A 263 13.07 -2.39 -3.30
N ALA A 264 12.28 -3.29 -3.90
CA ALA A 264 11.21 -2.91 -4.82
C ALA A 264 10.16 -2.02 -4.16
N ARG A 265 9.71 -2.40 -2.94
CA ARG A 265 8.82 -1.59 -2.10
C ARG A 265 9.40 -0.19 -1.89
N ASP A 266 10.69 -0.09 -1.53
CA ASP A 266 11.30 1.21 -1.24
C ASP A 266 11.55 2.04 -2.51
N VAL A 267 11.78 1.42 -3.66
CA VAL A 267 11.90 2.13 -4.96
C VAL A 267 10.57 2.77 -5.33
N ILE A 268 9.47 2.02 -5.26
CA ILE A 268 8.14 2.52 -5.62
C ILE A 268 7.61 3.50 -4.56
N GLY A 269 7.78 3.19 -3.27
CA GLY A 269 7.37 4.08 -2.18
C GLY A 269 8.02 5.46 -2.24
N GLU A 270 9.33 5.52 -2.53
CA GLU A 270 10.03 6.80 -2.76
C GLU A 270 9.51 7.54 -4.00
N ALA A 271 9.22 6.84 -5.09
CA ALA A 271 8.74 7.47 -6.32
C ALA A 271 7.33 8.05 -6.15
N VAL A 272 6.42 7.32 -5.50
CA VAL A 272 5.05 7.78 -5.20
C VAL A 272 5.08 8.99 -4.26
N THR A 273 5.79 8.91 -3.14
CA THR A 273 5.81 10.02 -2.16
C THR A 273 6.45 11.29 -2.73
N ARG A 274 7.50 11.16 -3.55
CA ARG A 274 8.11 12.32 -4.23
C ARG A 274 7.22 12.89 -5.33
N SER A 275 6.33 12.09 -5.92
CA SER A 275 5.47 12.57 -7.01
C SER A 275 4.45 13.60 -6.55
N TRP A 276 4.04 13.56 -5.28
CA TRP A 276 3.10 14.53 -4.70
C TRP A 276 3.56 15.97 -4.84
N THR A 277 4.87 16.23 -4.86
CA THR A 277 5.43 17.58 -5.05
C THR A 277 5.20 18.17 -6.45
N TYR A 278 4.76 17.36 -7.41
CA TYR A 278 4.45 17.77 -8.78
C TYR A 278 2.95 17.83 -9.06
N LEU A 279 2.12 17.58 -8.06
CA LEU A 279 0.66 17.50 -8.20
C LEU A 279 0.00 18.73 -7.59
N ASP A 280 -1.16 19.06 -8.16
CA ASP A 280 -2.03 20.15 -7.75
C ASP A 280 -3.42 19.54 -7.42
N PRO A 281 -3.94 19.74 -6.20
CA PRO A 281 -5.20 19.13 -5.76
C PRO A 281 -6.39 19.41 -6.69
N ASP A 282 -6.52 20.65 -7.18
CA ASP A 282 -7.69 21.09 -7.94
C ASP A 282 -7.68 20.63 -9.41
N SER A 283 -6.51 20.26 -9.94
CA SER A 283 -6.34 19.81 -11.32
C SER A 283 -5.81 18.38 -11.45
N LEU A 284 -5.79 17.62 -10.35
CA LEU A 284 -5.28 16.26 -10.32
C LEU A 284 -6.06 15.35 -11.26
N THR A 285 -5.36 14.66 -12.15
CA THR A 285 -5.88 13.54 -12.96
C THR A 285 -4.97 12.32 -12.81
N PHE A 286 -5.45 11.13 -13.14
CA PHE A 286 -4.62 9.93 -13.16
C PHE A 286 -3.46 10.02 -14.15
N GLU A 287 -3.67 10.65 -15.31
CA GLU A 287 -2.60 10.88 -16.30
C GLU A 287 -1.50 11.78 -15.72
N ALA A 288 -1.88 12.87 -15.05
CA ALA A 288 -0.94 13.77 -14.38
C ALA A 288 -0.21 13.06 -13.23
N ALA A 289 -0.94 12.28 -12.43
CA ALA A 289 -0.38 11.49 -11.33
C ALA A 289 0.62 10.42 -11.80
N ALA A 290 0.30 9.70 -12.88
CA ALA A 290 1.21 8.72 -13.48
C ALA A 290 2.46 9.40 -14.05
N SER A 291 2.29 10.54 -14.74
CA SER A 291 3.40 11.33 -15.27
C SER A 291 4.33 11.83 -14.15
N ALA A 292 3.77 12.37 -13.06
CA ALA A 292 4.52 12.80 -11.90
C ALA A 292 5.26 11.63 -11.21
N PHE A 293 4.62 10.47 -11.12
CA PHE A 293 5.23 9.24 -10.61
C PHE A 293 6.42 8.79 -11.46
N LEU A 294 6.28 8.76 -12.79
CA LEU A 294 7.38 8.38 -13.69
C LEU A 294 8.53 9.38 -13.64
N GLU A 295 8.24 10.69 -13.58
CA GLU A 295 9.27 11.72 -13.41
C GLU A 295 10.02 11.56 -12.08
N ALA A 296 9.29 11.33 -10.98
CA ALA A 296 9.89 11.08 -9.66
C ALA A 296 10.74 9.80 -9.65
N ALA A 297 10.27 8.72 -10.28
CA ALA A 297 11.01 7.48 -10.45
C ALA A 297 12.29 7.69 -11.27
N TRP A 298 12.21 8.47 -12.36
CA TRP A 298 13.33 8.73 -13.27
C TRP A 298 14.45 9.54 -12.61
N ARG A 299 14.09 10.48 -11.74
CA ARG A 299 15.04 11.25 -10.91
C ARG A 299 15.59 10.46 -9.73
N GLY A 300 14.97 9.33 -9.39
CA GLY A 300 15.29 8.52 -8.22
C GLY A 300 15.90 7.16 -8.56
N ARG A 301 15.68 6.20 -7.66
CA ARG A 301 16.13 4.81 -7.81
C ARG A 301 15.34 4.02 -8.85
N GLY A 302 14.18 4.54 -9.27
CA GLY A 302 13.32 3.93 -10.28
C GLY A 302 13.84 4.04 -11.71
N ARG A 303 14.89 4.85 -11.96
CA ARG A 303 15.40 5.16 -13.31
C ARG A 303 15.70 3.92 -14.18
N ALA A 304 16.18 2.84 -13.58
CA ALA A 304 16.51 1.61 -14.30
C ALA A 304 15.28 0.82 -14.79
N TYR A 305 14.08 1.19 -14.34
CA TYR A 305 12.83 0.46 -14.55
C TYR A 305 11.77 1.28 -15.29
N ILE A 306 12.07 2.50 -15.75
CA ILE A 306 11.08 3.46 -16.28
C ILE A 306 10.24 2.89 -17.41
N ASP A 307 10.85 2.17 -18.34
CA ASP A 307 10.10 1.57 -19.45
C ASP A 307 9.03 0.60 -18.92
N GLN A 308 9.38 -0.25 -17.94
CA GLN A 308 8.42 -1.17 -17.31
C GLN A 308 7.36 -0.43 -16.49
N LEU A 309 7.74 0.62 -15.75
CA LEU A 309 6.78 1.41 -14.97
C LEU A 309 5.76 2.11 -15.88
N GLU A 310 6.23 2.67 -17.01
CA GLU A 310 5.37 3.31 -18.01
C GLU A 310 4.43 2.28 -18.64
N ASP A 311 4.95 1.11 -19.01
CA ASP A 311 4.14 0.04 -19.60
C ASP A 311 3.02 -0.43 -18.66
N CYS A 312 3.26 -0.54 -17.34
CA CYS A 312 2.20 -0.84 -16.36
C CYS A 312 1.08 0.20 -16.41
N MET A 313 1.40 1.49 -16.44
CA MET A 313 0.41 2.56 -16.47
C MET A 313 -0.36 2.61 -17.80
N ARG A 314 0.33 2.39 -18.92
CA ARG A 314 -0.30 2.26 -20.25
C ARG A 314 -1.24 1.06 -20.31
N TRP A 315 -0.84 -0.07 -19.75
CA TRP A 315 -1.68 -1.26 -19.73
C TRP A 315 -2.99 -1.04 -18.97
N ARG A 316 -2.94 -0.27 -17.87
CA ARG A 316 -4.13 0.14 -17.10
C ARG A 316 -5.01 1.18 -17.81
N GLY A 317 -4.57 1.71 -18.96
CA GLY A 317 -5.27 2.74 -19.72
C GLY A 317 -5.18 4.13 -19.08
N ILE A 318 -4.11 4.40 -18.32
CA ILE A 318 -3.86 5.69 -17.66
C ILE A 318 -3.03 6.62 -18.54
N LEU A 319 -2.10 6.05 -19.34
CA LEU A 319 -1.19 6.73 -20.28
C LEU A 319 -1.36 6.21 -21.71
#